data_AF-A0AAW1ESD1-F1
#
_entry.id   AF-A0AAW1ESD1-F1
#
_cell.length_a   1.000
_cell.length_b   1.000
_cell.length_c   1.000
_cell.angle_alpha   90.00
_cell.angle_beta   90.00
_cell.angle_gamma   90.00
#
_symmetry.space_group_name_H-M   'P 1'
#
loop_
_entity.id
_entity.type
_entity.pdbx_description
1 polymer ?
#
loop_
_entity_poly.entity_id
_entity_poly.type
_entity_poly.pdbx_seq_one_letter_code
_entity_poly.pdbx_strand_id
1 'polypeptide(L)'
;MESFRFLGTIISQDLKWELNISSITKKAQQRMYFLRQLKKFNLPKTMMVHFYTAIIESILCSSITVWYAASTAKDKGRLQRIIHSAEKVIGCNPPSLQDLFALRTLKRARRIVADPAHSGHKLFVPLPSGRRLRSIWTKTSRHMNSFFPSAVGLINRARDPH
;
A
#
# COMPACT_ATOMS: atom_id res chain seq x y z
N MET A 1 8.98 14.80 21.33
CA MET A 1 8.95 13.49 20.66
C MET A 1 8.86 13.74 19.16
N GLU A 2 9.90 13.41 18.39
CA GLU A 2 9.92 13.66 16.94
C GLU A 2 9.12 12.63 16.13
N SER A 3 8.88 11.44 16.71
CA SER A 3 8.00 10.41 16.15
C SER A 3 7.46 9.47 17.24
N PHE A 4 6.37 8.77 16.95
CA PHE A 4 5.82 7.72 17.81
C PHE A 4 5.37 6.50 16.99
N ARG A 5 5.27 5.34 17.65
CA ARG A 5 4.82 4.10 17.00
C ARG A 5 3.37 3.81 17.38
N PHE A 6 2.52 3.59 16.39
CA PHE A 6 1.13 3.20 16.56
C PHE A 6 0.78 2.02 15.68
N LEU A 7 0.33 0.91 16.29
CA LEU A 7 -0.03 -0.33 15.59
C LEU A 7 1.04 -0.79 14.58
N GLY A 8 2.31 -0.67 14.95
CA GLY A 8 3.44 -1.04 14.09
C GLY A 8 3.83 -0.02 13.00
N THR A 9 3.11 1.08 12.87
CA THR A 9 3.41 2.19 11.94
C THR A 9 4.12 3.32 12.70
N ILE A 10 5.20 3.87 12.13
CA ILE A 10 5.90 5.01 12.73
C ILE A 10 5.31 6.30 12.16
N ILE A 11 4.84 7.19 13.02
CA ILE A 11 4.25 8.48 12.67
C ILE A 11 5.20 9.56 13.16
N SER A 12 5.79 10.33 12.25
CA SER A 12 6.60 11.50 12.59
C SER A 12 5.73 12.74 12.79
N GLN A 13 6.24 13.72 13.53
CA GLN A 13 5.53 14.99 13.77
C GLN A 13 5.23 15.76 12.47
N ASP A 14 6.14 15.69 11.50
CA ASP A 14 5.97 16.31 10.18
C ASP A 14 5.18 15.45 9.17
N LEU A 15 4.68 14.28 9.62
CA LEU A 15 4.03 13.20 8.86
C LEU A 15 4.76 12.83 7.56
N LYS A 16 6.10 12.91 7.57
CA LYS A 16 6.93 12.25 6.56
C LYS A 16 7.04 10.77 6.90
N TRP A 17 7.09 9.96 5.85
CA TRP A 17 7.03 8.50 6.00
C TRP A 17 8.39 7.81 5.94
N GLU A 18 9.49 8.56 5.89
CA GLU A 18 10.85 8.02 5.73
C GLU A 18 11.24 7.05 6.86
N LEU A 19 10.96 7.42 8.13
CA LEU A 19 11.25 6.56 9.28
C LEU A 19 10.45 5.25 9.22
N ASN A 20 9.17 5.34 8.88
CA ASN A 20 8.29 4.19 8.70
C ASN A 20 8.78 3.28 7.56
N ILE A 21 9.05 3.87 6.39
CA ILE A 21 9.48 3.14 5.20
C ILE A 21 10.85 2.51 5.41
N SER A 22 11.76 3.18 6.13
CA SER A 22 13.05 2.61 6.50
C SER A 22 12.89 1.42 7.44
N SER A 23 11.94 1.48 8.39
CA SER A 23 11.59 0.34 9.25
C SER A 23 11.02 -0.84 8.44
N ILE A 24 10.08 -0.59 7.55
CA ILE A 24 9.47 -1.59 6.64
C ILE A 24 10.56 -2.23 5.77
N THR A 25 11.42 -1.41 5.16
CA THR A 25 12.53 -1.84 4.30
C THR A 25 13.46 -2.80 5.03
N LYS A 26 13.90 -2.43 6.24
CA LYS A 26 14.79 -3.27 7.06
C LYS A 26 14.14 -4.63 7.36
N LYS A 27 12.87 -4.63 7.80
CA LYS A 27 12.12 -5.87 8.08
C LYS A 27 11.97 -6.75 6.84
N ALA A 28 11.56 -6.17 5.71
CA ALA A 28 11.37 -6.91 4.47
C ALA A 28 12.71 -7.48 3.93
N GLN A 29 13.81 -6.74 4.05
CA GLN A 29 15.14 -7.23 3.68
C GLN A 29 15.61 -8.40 4.54
N GLN A 30 15.30 -8.41 5.84
CA GLN A 30 15.55 -9.58 6.70
C GLN A 30 14.75 -10.79 6.22
N ARG A 31 13.50 -10.62 5.78
CA ARG A 31 12.67 -11.71 5.25
C ARG A 31 13.13 -12.20 3.88
N MET A 32 13.70 -11.32 3.06
CA MET A 32 14.33 -11.69 1.79
C MET A 32 15.51 -12.66 1.96
N TYR A 33 16.22 -12.64 3.09
CA TYR A 33 17.24 -13.65 3.38
C TYR A 33 16.63 -15.06 3.36
N PHE A 34 15.52 -15.26 4.05
CA PHE A 34 14.83 -16.55 4.09
C PHE A 34 14.30 -16.96 2.71
N LEU A 35 13.72 -16.05 1.95
CA LEU A 35 13.28 -16.35 0.57
C LEU A 35 14.45 -16.86 -0.30
N ARG A 36 15.64 -16.27 -0.16
CA ARG A 36 16.86 -16.76 -0.84
C ARG A 36 17.30 -18.13 -0.34
N GLN A 37 17.17 -18.42 0.95
CA GLN A 37 17.44 -19.77 1.48
C GLN A 37 16.47 -20.80 0.88
N LEU A 38 15.17 -20.50 0.80
CA LEU A 38 14.19 -21.39 0.17
C LEU A 38 14.56 -21.72 -1.28
N LYS A 39 15.04 -20.72 -2.03
CA LYS A 39 15.55 -20.93 -3.39
C LYS A 39 16.79 -21.84 -3.40
N LYS A 40 17.73 -21.66 -2.46
CA LYS A 40 18.94 -22.48 -2.34
C LYS A 40 18.62 -23.95 -2.06
N PHE A 41 17.56 -24.21 -1.28
CA PHE A 41 17.07 -25.57 -1.02
C PHE A 41 16.18 -26.14 -2.14
N ASN A 42 16.11 -25.48 -3.30
CA ASN A 42 15.34 -25.91 -4.47
C ASN A 42 13.85 -26.14 -4.18
N LEU A 43 13.25 -25.36 -3.26
CA LEU A 43 11.82 -25.47 -3.01
C LEU A 43 10.99 -25.13 -4.27
N PRO A 44 9.79 -25.71 -4.40
CA PRO A 44 8.88 -25.38 -5.49
C PRO A 44 8.58 -23.89 -5.55
N LYS A 45 8.48 -23.37 -6.77
CA LYS A 45 8.16 -21.96 -7.04
C LYS A 45 6.88 -21.51 -6.32
N THR A 46 5.85 -22.36 -6.30
CA THR A 46 4.58 -22.11 -5.60
C THR A 46 4.76 -21.85 -4.11
N MET A 47 5.63 -22.60 -3.43
CA MET A 47 5.92 -22.39 -2.01
C MET A 47 6.64 -21.05 -1.78
N MET A 48 7.57 -20.68 -2.66
CA MET A 48 8.25 -19.39 -2.57
C MET A 48 7.30 -18.21 -2.82
N VAL A 49 6.33 -18.35 -3.74
CA VAL A 49 5.26 -17.36 -3.94
C VAL A 49 4.42 -17.21 -2.67
N HIS A 50 3.95 -18.31 -2.09
CA HIS A 50 3.18 -18.26 -0.84
C HIS A 50 3.99 -17.62 0.30
N PHE A 51 5.27 -17.94 0.43
CA PHE A 51 6.15 -17.32 1.41
C PHE A 51 6.26 -15.81 1.18
N TYR A 52 6.48 -15.37 -0.06
CA TYR A 52 6.54 -13.96 -0.40
C TYR A 52 5.24 -13.24 -0.01
N THR A 53 4.09 -13.74 -0.44
CA THR A 53 2.78 -13.11 -0.17
C THR A 53 2.47 -13.08 1.32
N ALA A 54 2.73 -14.17 2.05
CA ALA A 54 2.42 -14.24 3.47
C ALA A 54 3.37 -13.40 4.35
N ILE A 55 4.66 -13.33 4.00
CA ILE A 55 5.70 -12.81 4.89
C ILE A 55 6.27 -11.46 4.43
N ILE A 56 6.57 -11.31 3.14
CA ILE A 56 7.23 -10.10 2.61
C ILE A 56 6.19 -9.08 2.17
N GLU A 57 5.22 -9.49 1.36
CA GLU A 57 4.14 -8.63 0.88
C GLU A 57 3.30 -8.11 2.06
N SER A 58 3.05 -8.93 3.09
CA SER A 58 2.33 -8.50 4.30
C SER A 58 3.04 -7.37 5.04
N ILE A 59 4.37 -7.39 5.12
CA ILE A 59 5.18 -6.30 5.67
C ILE A 59 5.08 -5.04 4.80
N LEU A 60 5.21 -5.19 3.48
CA LEU A 60 5.10 -4.09 2.52
C LEU A 60 3.69 -3.46 2.52
N CYS A 61 2.65 -4.26 2.74
CA CYS A 61 1.26 -3.81 2.77
C CYS A 61 0.81 -3.26 4.13
N SER A 62 1.65 -3.36 5.17
CA SER A 62 1.31 -2.88 6.51
C SER A 62 1.01 -1.39 6.49
N SER A 63 -0.24 -1.03 6.78
CA SER A 63 -0.75 0.35 6.72
C SER A 63 -0.48 1.09 5.40
N ILE A 64 -0.29 0.38 4.28
CA ILE A 64 0.12 0.97 2.99
C ILE A 64 -0.83 2.07 2.51
N THR A 65 -2.11 1.95 2.83
CA THR A 65 -3.15 2.94 2.49
C THR A 65 -2.97 4.28 3.19
N VAL A 66 -2.16 4.34 4.25
CA VAL A 66 -1.90 5.55 5.05
C VAL A 66 -0.69 6.32 4.50
N TRP A 67 0.39 5.62 4.16
CA TRP A 67 1.68 6.24 3.89
C TRP A 67 2.08 6.26 2.41
N TYR A 68 1.56 5.35 1.57
CA TYR A 68 2.07 5.19 0.20
C TYR A 68 1.86 6.43 -0.67
N ALA A 69 0.64 6.97 -0.72
CA ALA A 69 0.33 8.13 -1.55
C ALA A 69 1.19 9.34 -1.15
N ALA A 70 1.42 9.52 0.15
CA ALA A 70 2.22 10.61 0.73
C ALA A 70 3.74 10.35 0.72
N SER A 71 4.20 9.18 0.27
CA SER A 71 5.63 8.85 0.20
C SER A 71 6.30 9.42 -1.06
N THR A 72 7.60 9.70 -0.95
CA THR A 72 8.40 10.24 -2.05
C THR A 72 8.63 9.19 -3.15
N ALA A 73 8.92 9.64 -4.38
CA ALA A 73 9.32 8.74 -5.47
C ALA A 73 10.57 7.91 -5.10
N LYS A 74 11.53 8.51 -4.38
CA LYS A 74 12.72 7.82 -3.86
C LYS A 74 12.34 6.65 -2.96
N ASP A 75 11.42 6.86 -2.03
CA ASP A 75 10.99 5.82 -1.09
C ASP A 75 10.18 4.72 -1.77
N LYS A 76 9.28 5.09 -2.70
CA LYS A 76 8.56 4.11 -3.54
C LYS A 76 9.54 3.24 -4.33
N GLY A 77 10.57 3.85 -4.90
CA GLY A 77 11.64 3.13 -5.61
C GLY A 77 12.42 2.17 -4.70
N ARG A 78 12.76 2.58 -3.47
CA ARG A 78 13.43 1.72 -2.49
C ARG A 78 12.63 0.45 -2.17
N LEU A 79 11.33 0.60 -1.93
CA LEU A 79 10.43 -0.51 -1.64
C LEU A 79 10.20 -1.41 -2.87
N GLN A 80 10.04 -0.81 -4.05
CA GLN A 80 9.86 -1.53 -5.31
C GLN A 80 11.07 -2.42 -5.64
N ARG A 81 12.30 -2.02 -5.28
CA ARG A 81 13.50 -2.87 -5.43
C ARG A 81 13.42 -4.18 -4.64
N ILE A 82 12.71 -4.21 -3.51
CA ILE A 82 12.50 -5.44 -2.74
C ILE A 82 11.62 -6.40 -3.54
N ILE A 83 10.56 -5.89 -4.16
CA ILE A 83 9.68 -6.66 -5.04
C ILE A 83 10.46 -7.20 -6.23
N HIS A 84 11.24 -6.38 -6.93
CA HIS A 84 12.09 -6.84 -8.03
C HIS A 84 13.15 -7.87 -7.59
N SER A 85 13.65 -7.76 -6.36
CA SER A 85 14.58 -8.75 -5.82
C SER A 85 13.87 -10.09 -5.57
N ALA A 86 12.64 -10.07 -5.07
CA ALA A 86 11.82 -11.27 -4.91
C ALA A 86 11.48 -11.90 -6.26
N GLU A 87 11.10 -11.08 -7.25
CA GLU A 87 10.85 -11.50 -8.63
C GLU A 87 12.03 -12.28 -9.20
N LYS A 88 13.25 -11.76 -9.06
CA LYS A 88 14.48 -12.45 -9.50
C LYS A 88 14.73 -13.79 -8.78
N VAL A 89 14.42 -13.87 -7.49
CA VAL A 89 14.63 -15.10 -6.71
C VAL A 89 13.60 -16.18 -7.06
N ILE A 90 12.34 -15.79 -7.23
CA ILE A 90 11.22 -16.71 -7.46
C ILE A 90 11.08 -17.07 -8.95
N GLY A 91 11.40 -16.13 -9.85
CA GLY A 91 11.15 -16.24 -11.28
C GLY A 91 9.68 -16.05 -11.66
N CYS A 92 8.91 -15.27 -10.88
CA CYS A 92 7.57 -14.80 -11.23
C CYS A 92 7.43 -13.32 -10.95
N ASN A 93 6.47 -12.66 -11.59
CA ASN A 93 6.22 -11.23 -11.43
C ASN A 93 5.19 -11.01 -10.31
N PRO A 94 5.61 -10.59 -9.10
CA PRO A 94 4.66 -10.21 -8.06
C PRO A 94 4.02 -8.85 -8.44
N PRO A 95 2.85 -8.51 -7.88
CA PRO A 95 2.22 -7.21 -8.11
C PRO A 95 3.18 -6.07 -7.75
N SER A 96 3.13 -4.98 -8.51
CA SER A 96 3.95 -3.81 -8.19
C SER A 96 3.51 -3.18 -6.86
N LEU A 97 4.36 -2.37 -6.25
CA LEU A 97 4.01 -1.67 -5.02
C LEU A 97 2.79 -0.74 -5.23
N GLN A 98 2.66 -0.17 -6.44
CA GLN A 98 1.51 0.64 -6.81
C GLN A 98 0.23 -0.19 -6.89
N ASP A 99 0.29 -1.38 -7.46
CA ASP A 99 -0.86 -2.28 -7.56
C ASP A 99 -1.29 -2.78 -6.18
N LEU A 100 -0.32 -3.11 -5.31
CA LEU A 100 -0.59 -3.46 -3.92
C LEU A 100 -1.30 -2.30 -3.20
N PHE A 101 -0.82 -1.07 -3.35
CA PHE A 101 -1.48 0.11 -2.79
C PHE A 101 -2.90 0.29 -3.34
N ALA A 102 -3.07 0.21 -4.67
CA ALA A 102 -4.37 0.40 -5.32
C ALA A 102 -5.37 -0.67 -4.86
N LEU A 103 -4.96 -1.94 -4.87
CA LEU A 103 -5.78 -3.08 -4.44
C LEU A 103 -6.22 -2.93 -2.98
N ARG A 104 -5.29 -2.62 -2.06
CA ARG A 104 -5.59 -2.48 -0.63
C ARG A 104 -6.49 -1.26 -0.37
N THR A 105 -6.24 -0.16 -1.06
CA THR A 105 -7.04 1.07 -0.94
C THR A 105 -8.46 0.84 -1.44
N LEU A 106 -8.63 0.26 -2.63
CA LEU A 106 -9.95 -0.08 -3.18
C LEU A 106 -10.70 -1.06 -2.28
N LYS A 107 -10.04 -2.11 -1.78
CA LYS A 107 -10.67 -3.08 -0.85
C LYS A 107 -11.14 -2.40 0.44
N ARG A 108 -10.36 -1.47 1.01
CA ARG A 108 -10.78 -0.73 2.21
C ARG A 108 -11.92 0.25 1.90
N ALA A 109 -11.80 1.01 0.82
CA ALA A 109 -12.78 2.00 0.43
C ALA A 109 -14.14 1.38 0.11
N ARG A 110 -14.17 0.26 -0.64
CA ARG A 110 -15.41 -0.49 -0.92
C ARG A 110 -16.11 -0.96 0.35
N ARG A 111 -15.36 -1.39 1.37
CA ARG A 111 -15.96 -1.75 2.68
C ARG A 111 -16.59 -0.55 3.39
N ILE A 112 -15.94 0.61 3.34
CA ILE A 112 -16.48 1.84 3.94
C ILE A 112 -17.73 2.32 3.20
N VAL A 113 -17.72 2.23 1.86
CA VAL A 113 -18.87 2.58 1.02
C VAL A 113 -20.04 1.63 1.28
N ALA A 114 -19.76 0.34 1.48
CA ALA A 114 -20.79 -0.67 1.72
C ALA A 114 -21.40 -0.62 3.14
N ASP A 115 -20.80 0.11 4.07
CA ASP A 115 -21.23 0.20 5.47
C ASP A 115 -21.70 1.62 5.81
N PRO A 116 -23.02 1.89 5.81
CA PRO A 116 -23.58 3.19 6.16
C PRO A 116 -23.26 3.65 7.59
N ALA A 117 -23.00 2.73 8.53
CA ALA A 117 -22.67 3.05 9.92
C ALA A 117 -21.20 3.44 10.10
N HIS A 118 -20.35 3.20 9.10
CA HIS A 118 -18.95 3.57 9.17
C HIS A 118 -18.77 5.09 9.19
N SER A 119 -17.98 5.61 10.14
CA SER A 119 -17.75 7.05 10.34
C SER A 119 -17.29 7.81 9.08
N GLY A 120 -16.49 7.13 8.24
CA GLY A 120 -16.01 7.64 6.95
C GLY A 120 -16.96 7.48 5.76
N HIS A 121 -18.13 6.84 5.90
CA HIS A 121 -19.07 6.58 4.80
C HIS A 121 -19.48 7.88 4.08
N LYS A 122 -19.81 8.91 4.87
CA LYS A 122 -20.21 10.25 4.40
C LYS A 122 -19.17 10.97 3.52
N LEU A 123 -17.92 10.49 3.49
CA LEU A 123 -16.87 11.06 2.65
C LEU A 123 -16.87 10.50 1.23
N PHE A 124 -17.60 9.41 0.97
CA PHE A 124 -17.74 8.79 -0.35
C PHE A 124 -19.10 9.11 -0.96
N VAL A 125 -19.28 10.36 -1.42
CA VAL A 125 -20.56 10.83 -1.96
C VAL A 125 -20.64 10.55 -3.47
N PRO A 126 -21.62 9.80 -3.99
CA PRO A 126 -21.80 9.63 -5.44
C PRO A 126 -22.25 10.93 -6.11
N LEU A 127 -21.88 11.12 -7.37
CA LEU A 127 -22.48 12.14 -8.24
C LEU A 127 -23.89 11.70 -8.68
N PRO A 128 -24.74 12.63 -9.19
CA PRO A 128 -26.10 12.29 -9.63
C PRO A 128 -26.18 11.13 -10.63
N SER A 129 -25.16 10.95 -11.47
CA SER A 129 -25.08 9.83 -12.42
C SER A 129 -24.81 8.46 -11.77
N GLY A 130 -24.43 8.41 -10.50
CA GLY A 130 -24.06 7.18 -9.77
C GLY A 130 -22.73 6.54 -10.21
N ARG A 131 -22.17 6.95 -11.36
CA ARG A 131 -20.95 6.36 -11.94
C ARG A 131 -19.70 6.68 -11.13
N ARG A 132 -19.54 7.96 -10.76
CA ARG A 132 -18.35 8.49 -10.09
C ARG A 132 -18.69 9.06 -8.72
N LEU A 133 -17.71 9.07 -7.83
CA LEU A 133 -17.74 9.74 -6.55
C LEU A 133 -17.28 11.20 -6.70
N ARG A 134 -17.87 12.08 -5.89
CA ARG A 134 -17.49 13.48 -5.78
C ARG A 134 -16.05 13.57 -5.26
N SER A 135 -15.19 14.24 -6.03
CA SER A 135 -13.82 14.53 -5.61
C SER A 135 -13.79 15.34 -4.32
N ILE A 136 -12.90 14.97 -3.41
CA ILE A 136 -12.68 15.71 -2.17
C ILE A 136 -11.72 16.86 -2.49
N TRP A 137 -12.19 18.09 -2.34
CA TRP A 137 -11.35 19.27 -2.54
C TRP A 137 -10.36 19.41 -1.38
N THR A 138 -9.10 19.69 -1.70
CA THR A 138 -8.03 19.83 -0.70
C THR A 138 -7.10 20.98 -1.06
N LYS A 139 -6.71 21.80 -0.08
CA LYS A 139 -5.75 22.92 -0.25
C LYS A 139 -4.29 22.48 -0.32
N THR A 140 -3.95 21.30 0.21
CA THR A 140 -2.56 20.87 0.39
C THR A 140 -2.34 19.48 -0.19
N SER A 141 -1.14 19.26 -0.75
CA SER A 141 -0.71 17.94 -1.22
C SER A 141 -0.76 16.89 -0.11
N ARG A 142 -0.50 17.31 1.14
CA ARG A 142 -0.60 16.44 2.33
C ARG A 142 -2.00 15.85 2.49
N HIS A 143 -3.04 16.68 2.42
CA HIS A 143 -4.42 16.19 2.53
C HIS A 143 -4.82 15.41 1.28
N MET A 144 -4.45 15.86 0.09
CA MET A 144 -4.70 15.14 -1.18
C MET A 144 -4.13 13.71 -1.14
N ASN A 145 -2.93 13.55 -0.59
CA ASN A 145 -2.24 12.27 -0.48
C ASN A 145 -2.66 11.44 0.74
N SER A 146 -3.70 11.85 1.47
CA SER A 146 -4.30 11.03 2.51
C SER A 146 -5.27 9.99 1.92
N PHE A 147 -5.75 9.08 2.77
CA PHE A 147 -6.56 7.94 2.35
C PHE A 147 -7.80 8.32 1.54
N PHE A 148 -8.66 9.23 2.03
CA PHE A 148 -9.98 9.46 1.42
C PHE A 148 -9.90 10.08 0.02
N PRO A 149 -9.16 11.19 -0.21
CA PRO A 149 -9.06 11.76 -1.56
C PRO A 149 -8.39 10.79 -2.55
N SER A 150 -7.34 10.08 -2.09
CA SER A 150 -6.67 9.05 -2.89
C SER A 150 -7.62 7.90 -3.26
N ALA A 151 -8.41 7.42 -2.30
CA ALA A 151 -9.38 6.34 -2.50
C ALA A 151 -10.49 6.74 -3.48
N VAL A 152 -11.05 7.95 -3.33
CA VAL A 152 -12.05 8.51 -4.27
C VAL A 152 -11.47 8.56 -5.68
N GLY A 153 -10.24 9.08 -5.83
CA GLY A 153 -9.55 9.13 -7.12
C GLY A 153 -9.37 7.75 -7.75
N LEU A 154 -8.95 6.75 -6.97
CA LEU A 154 -8.79 5.38 -7.44
C LEU A 154 -10.12 4.72 -7.83
N ILE A 155 -11.19 4.91 -7.06
CA ILE A 155 -12.52 4.37 -7.39
C ILE A 155 -13.01 4.96 -8.71
N ASN A 156 -12.84 6.26 -8.90
CA ASN A 156 -13.28 6.94 -10.13
C ASN A 156 -12.52 6.39 -11.34
N ARG A 157 -11.20 6.20 -11.24
CA ARG A 157 -10.38 5.61 -12.33
C ARG A 157 -10.71 4.15 -12.60
N ALA A 158 -11.09 3.38 -11.58
CA ALA A 158 -11.42 1.96 -11.73
C ALA A 158 -12.80 1.70 -12.36
N ARG A 159 -13.69 2.72 -12.37
CA ARG A 159 -15.05 2.62 -12.93
C ARG A 159 -15.19 3.20 -14.34
N ASP A 160 -14.20 3.95 -14.80
CA ASP A 160 -14.11 4.47 -16.17
C ASP A 160 -13.03 3.64 -16.90
N PRO A 161 -13.33 2.43 -17.42
CA PRO A 161 -12.43 1.78 -18.35
C PRO A 161 -12.39 2.62 -19.63
N HIS A 162 -11.19 3.12 -19.96
CA HIS A 162 -10.91 3.64 -21.30
C HIS A 162 -11.02 2.53 -22.34
#